data_AF-A0A7S0IQW8-F1
#
_entry.id   AF-A0A7S0IQW8-F1
#
_cell.length_a   1.000
_cell.length_b   1.000
_cell.length_c   1.000
_cell.angle_alpha   90.00
_cell.angle_beta   90.00
_cell.angle_gamma   90.00
#
_symmetry.space_group_name_H-M   'P 1'
#
loop_
_entity.id
_entity.type
_entity.pdbx_description
1 polymer ?
#
loop_
_entity_poly.entity_id
_entity_poly.type
_entity_poly.pdbx_seq_one_letter_code
_entity_poly.pdbx_strand_id
1 'polypeptide(L)'
;PDQALESLDDSRQTDTLMRFKVEELEVQFPYERIYPEQYAYMLELKRSLDARGHSMLEMPTGTGKTITLLSLITSYQRAHPEMGKLLYCTRTIPEMEKVLEELKVLEAHRDELIGAARTDKLLALG
;
A
#
# COMPACT_ATOMS: atom_id res chain seq x y z
N PRO A 1 41.40 21.52 -13.41
CA PRO A 1 41.70 21.98 -12.04
C PRO A 1 40.54 22.87 -11.57
N ASP A 2 39.41 22.26 -11.22
CA ASP A 2 39.18 21.59 -9.93
C ASP A 2 38.72 22.61 -8.87
N GLN A 3 37.69 22.18 -8.13
CA GLN A 3 37.05 22.80 -6.95
C GLN A 3 35.92 23.80 -7.26
N ALA A 4 34.65 23.40 -7.28
CA ALA A 4 33.81 22.78 -6.23
C ALA A 4 33.40 23.76 -5.13
N LEU A 5 32.14 23.60 -4.67
CA LEU A 5 31.44 24.31 -3.60
C LEU A 5 30.58 25.51 -4.02
N GLU A 6 29.57 25.26 -4.86
CA GLU A 6 28.24 25.77 -4.52
C GLU A 6 27.36 24.53 -4.23
N SER A 7 27.29 24.24 -2.93
CA SER A 7 26.39 23.32 -2.24
C SER A 7 24.98 23.34 -2.85
N LEU A 8 24.46 22.25 -3.43
CA LEU A 8 23.93 21.09 -2.70
C LEU A 8 23.20 21.50 -1.41
N ASP A 9 22.08 22.19 -1.57
CA ASP A 9 20.98 22.11 -0.61
C ASP A 9 19.64 22.30 -1.34
N ASP A 10 19.36 21.39 -2.28
CA ASP A 10 17.98 21.12 -2.69
C ASP A 10 17.52 19.95 -1.82
N SER A 11 17.16 20.29 -0.59
CA SER A 11 16.50 19.41 0.36
C SER A 11 15.15 19.00 -0.24
N ARG A 12 15.18 18.03 -1.17
CA ARG A 12 14.02 17.21 -1.50
C ARG A 12 13.61 16.55 -0.20
N GLN A 13 12.60 17.13 0.41
CA GLN A 13 11.88 16.62 1.55
C GLN A 13 11.60 15.15 1.27
N THR A 14 12.42 14.27 1.85
CA THR A 14 12.31 12.83 1.72
C THR A 14 11.19 12.46 2.65
N ASP A 15 9.97 12.72 2.22
CA ASP A 15 8.79 12.40 2.99
C ASP A 15 8.81 10.88 3.24
N THR A 16 8.56 10.49 4.47
CA THR A 16 9.11 9.27 5.04
C THR A 16 8.50 8.04 4.36
N LEU A 17 9.24 7.40 3.46
CA LEU A 17 8.75 6.24 2.71
C LEU A 17 8.48 5.04 3.65
N MET A 18 7.24 4.94 4.16
CA MET A 18 6.88 4.02 5.23
C MET A 18 6.75 2.58 4.75
N ARG A 19 7.48 1.69 5.45
CA ARG A 19 7.39 0.23 5.34
C ARG A 19 7.47 -0.40 6.72
N PHE A 20 6.69 -1.44 6.95
CA PHE A 20 6.71 -2.19 8.22
C PHE A 20 6.36 -3.65 7.98
N LYS A 21 6.60 -4.49 9.00
CA LYS A 21 6.34 -5.92 8.93
C LYS A 21 5.00 -6.30 9.57
N VAL A 22 4.19 -7.05 8.83
CA VAL A 22 3.03 -7.78 9.34
C VAL A 22 3.39 -9.25 9.29
N GLU A 23 3.80 -9.81 10.44
CA GLU A 23 4.50 -11.09 10.52
C GLU A 23 5.73 -11.09 9.57
N GLU A 24 5.77 -11.98 8.58
CA GLU A 24 6.87 -12.08 7.61
C GLU A 24 6.66 -11.21 6.35
N LEU A 25 5.52 -10.52 6.22
CA LEU A 25 5.21 -9.70 5.05
C LEU A 25 5.68 -8.25 5.24
N GLU A 26 6.50 -7.75 4.31
CA GLU A 26 6.86 -6.32 4.24
C GLU A 26 5.76 -5.53 3.53
N VAL A 27 5.04 -4.71 4.30
CA VAL A 27 3.92 -3.90 3.82
C VAL A 27 4.39 -2.49 3.49
N GLN A 28 4.03 -2.02 2.30
CA GLN A 28 4.25 -0.65 1.85
C GLN A 28 3.01 0.20 2.13
N PHE A 29 3.17 1.30 2.86
CA PHE A 29 2.07 2.12 3.32
C PHE A 29 2.31 3.60 3.01
N PRO A 30 1.38 4.31 2.35
CA PRO A 30 1.66 5.62 1.76
C PRO A 30 1.50 6.80 2.73
N TYR A 31 1.39 6.52 4.03
CA TYR A 31 1.27 7.55 5.07
C TYR A 31 2.35 7.34 6.13
N GLU A 32 2.71 8.39 6.86
CA GLU A 32 3.78 8.35 7.86
C GLU A 32 3.50 7.47 9.08
N ARG A 33 2.23 7.22 9.39
CA ARG A 33 1.80 6.56 10.63
C ARG A 33 0.71 5.53 10.37
N ILE A 34 0.78 4.44 11.12
CA ILE A 34 -0.25 3.40 11.18
C ILE A 34 -0.89 3.37 12.57
N TYR A 35 -2.21 3.23 12.60
CA TYR A 35 -2.94 3.04 13.85
C TYR A 35 -2.93 1.56 14.29
N PRO A 36 -2.97 1.26 15.60
CA PRO A 36 -3.02 -0.12 16.10
C PRO A 36 -4.15 -0.95 15.49
N GLU A 37 -5.31 -0.36 15.25
CA GLU A 37 -6.48 -1.01 14.65
C GLU A 37 -6.25 -1.38 13.18
N GLN A 38 -5.51 -0.53 12.44
CA GLN A 38 -5.11 -0.84 11.06
C GLN A 38 -4.14 -2.02 11.04
N TYR A 39 -3.18 -2.05 11.97
CA TYR A 39 -2.25 -3.18 12.09
C TYR A 39 -2.97 -4.49 12.42
N ALA A 40 -3.89 -4.46 13.39
CA ALA A 40 -4.69 -5.62 13.75
C ALA A 40 -5.54 -6.13 12.58
N TYR A 41 -6.14 -5.22 11.81
CA TYR A 41 -6.88 -5.55 10.60
C TYR A 41 -5.99 -6.22 9.54
N MET A 42 -4.80 -5.66 9.30
CA MET A 42 -3.82 -6.21 8.37
C MET A 42 -3.38 -7.62 8.77
N LEU A 43 -3.15 -7.85 10.06
CA LEU A 43 -2.76 -9.15 10.61
C LEU A 43 -3.82 -10.23 10.32
N GLU A 44 -5.08 -9.94 10.65
CA GLU A 44 -6.18 -10.89 10.43
C GLU A 44 -6.50 -11.11 8.96
N LEU A 45 -6.39 -10.06 8.14
CA LEU A 45 -6.51 -10.18 6.69
C LEU A 45 -5.39 -11.06 6.10
N LYS A 46 -4.14 -10.86 6.52
CA LYS A 46 -2.99 -11.66 6.07
C LYS A 46 -3.17 -13.13 6.40
N ARG A 47 -3.59 -13.46 7.62
CA ARG A 47 -3.90 -14.84 8.04
C ARG A 47 -5.00 -15.47 7.20
N SER A 48 -6.02 -14.69 6.86
CA SER A 48 -7.13 -15.15 6.00
C SER A 48 -6.65 -15.48 4.59
N LEU A 49 -5.76 -14.65 4.04
CA LEU A 49 -5.14 -14.87 2.73
C LEU A 49 -4.26 -16.12 2.73
N ASP A 50 -3.42 -16.29 3.75
CA ASP A 50 -2.55 -17.47 3.93
C ASP A 50 -3.34 -18.77 4.02
N ALA A 51 -4.46 -18.75 4.74
CA ALA A 51 -5.37 -19.89 4.87
C ALA A 51 -6.15 -20.19 3.58
N ARG A 52 -6.07 -19.32 2.55
CA ARG A 52 -6.86 -19.38 1.31
C ARG A 52 -8.37 -19.51 1.58
N GLY A 53 -8.84 -18.86 2.64
CA GLY A 53 -10.22 -18.93 3.11
C GLY A 53 -10.98 -17.63 2.95
N HIS A 54 -12.24 -17.65 3.38
CA HIS A 54 -13.06 -16.43 3.50
C HIS A 54 -12.92 -15.85 4.89
N SER A 55 -13.00 -14.53 5.00
CA SER A 55 -13.06 -13.83 6.28
C SER A 55 -14.05 -12.67 6.24
N MET A 56 -14.53 -12.29 7.42
CA MET A 56 -15.38 -11.14 7.63
C MET A 56 -14.65 -10.20 8.57
N LEU A 57 -14.26 -9.04 8.05
CA LEU A 57 -13.45 -8.07 8.78
C LEU A 57 -14.22 -6.78 8.93
N GLU A 58 -14.39 -6.33 10.17
CA GLU A 58 -15.02 -5.05 10.49
C GLU A 58 -13.96 -4.04 10.91
N MET A 59 -14.05 -2.83 10.37
CA MET A 59 -13.25 -1.69 10.81
C MET A 59 -14.19 -0.47 10.90
N PRO A 60 -14.11 0.34 11.97
CA PRO A 60 -14.93 1.54 12.11
C PRO A 60 -14.71 2.52 10.94
N THR A 61 -15.69 3.39 10.71
CA THR A 61 -15.58 4.41 9.66
C THR A 61 -14.53 5.46 10.02
N GLY A 62 -13.79 5.94 9.02
CA GLY A 62 -12.81 7.03 9.19
C GLY A 62 -11.39 6.59 9.56
N THR A 63 -11.12 5.29 9.69
CA THR A 63 -9.80 4.76 10.08
C THR A 63 -8.96 4.27 8.90
N GLY A 64 -9.24 4.71 7.67
CA GLY A 64 -8.43 4.34 6.50
C GLY A 64 -8.50 2.85 6.12
N LYS A 65 -9.68 2.21 6.26
CA LYS A 65 -9.87 0.79 5.91
C LYS A 65 -9.47 0.45 4.48
N THR A 66 -9.77 1.35 3.54
CA THR A 66 -9.53 1.16 2.11
C THR A 66 -8.03 1.08 1.83
N ILE A 67 -7.26 2.10 2.24
CA ILE A 67 -5.83 2.11 2.01
C ILE A 67 -5.12 0.97 2.75
N THR A 68 -5.56 0.66 3.98
CA THR A 68 -5.03 -0.46 4.77
C THR A 68 -5.17 -1.79 4.03
N LEU A 69 -6.36 -2.05 3.46
CA LEU A 69 -6.62 -3.24 2.66
C LEU A 69 -5.76 -3.26 1.38
N LEU A 70 -5.71 -2.15 0.64
CA LEU A 70 -4.96 -2.06 -0.61
C LEU A 70 -3.45 -2.25 -0.39
N SER A 71 -2.88 -1.59 0.63
CA SER A 71 -1.47 -1.72 1.01
C SER A 71 -1.08 -3.15 1.35
N LEU A 72 -1.90 -3.86 2.14
CA LEU A 72 -1.62 -5.24 2.48
C LEU A 72 -1.72 -6.15 1.25
N ILE A 73 -2.83 -6.10 0.51
CA ILE A 73 -3.06 -7.01 -0.62
C ILE A 73 -2.00 -6.82 -1.71
N THR A 74 -1.66 -5.58 -2.05
CA THR A 74 -0.63 -5.33 -3.07
C THR A 74 0.76 -5.80 -2.62
N SER A 75 1.09 -5.62 -1.33
CA SER A 75 2.34 -6.14 -0.76
C SER A 75 2.35 -7.66 -0.74
N TYR A 76 1.21 -8.28 -0.43
CA TYR A 76 1.02 -9.73 -0.45
C TYR A 76 1.18 -10.31 -1.87
N GLN A 77 0.53 -9.72 -2.88
CA GLN A 77 0.67 -10.13 -4.28
C GLN A 77 2.12 -10.07 -4.78
N ARG A 78 2.89 -9.09 -4.29
CA ARG A 78 4.32 -8.99 -4.62
C ARG A 78 5.15 -10.11 -3.99
N ALA A 79 4.85 -10.49 -2.76
CA ALA A 79 5.51 -11.60 -2.07
C ALA A 79 5.04 -12.98 -2.59
N HIS A 80 3.82 -13.04 -3.13
CA HIS A 80 3.14 -14.25 -3.58
C HIS A 80 2.61 -14.08 -5.02
N PRO A 81 3.46 -14.17 -6.06
CA PRO A 81 3.05 -14.00 -7.46
C PRO A 81 2.01 -15.00 -7.95
N GLU A 82 1.80 -16.10 -7.23
CA GLU A 82 0.73 -17.07 -7.47
C GLU A 82 -0.67 -16.55 -7.11
N MET A 83 -0.75 -15.45 -6.34
CA MET A 83 -2.01 -14.80 -6.04
C MET A 83 -2.61 -14.19 -7.32
N GLY A 84 -3.92 -14.40 -7.50
CA GLY A 84 -4.66 -13.80 -8.60
C GLY A 84 -4.86 -12.28 -8.47
N LYS A 85 -5.72 -11.74 -9.33
CA LYS A 85 -6.10 -10.33 -9.33
C LYS A 85 -7.02 -9.99 -8.16
N LEU A 86 -6.92 -8.77 -7.64
CA LEU A 86 -7.86 -8.23 -6.65
C LEU A 86 -9.14 -7.78 -7.36
N LEU A 87 -10.29 -8.30 -6.94
CA LEU A 87 -11.61 -7.78 -7.29
C LEU A 87 -12.17 -7.05 -6.08
N TYR A 88 -12.29 -5.73 -6.18
CA TYR A 88 -12.84 -4.89 -5.10
C TYR A 88 -14.21 -4.36 -5.51
N CYS A 89 -15.24 -4.68 -4.73
CA CYS A 89 -16.62 -4.31 -5.03
C CYS A 89 -17.09 -3.19 -4.09
N THR A 90 -17.59 -2.09 -4.66
CA THR A 90 -18.24 -1.00 -3.94
C THR A 90 -19.74 -1.00 -4.17
N ARG A 91 -20.50 -0.26 -3.34
CA ARG A 91 -21.96 -0.14 -3.49
C ARG A 91 -22.32 0.98 -4.47
N THR A 92 -21.49 2.01 -4.56
CA THR A 92 -21.76 3.21 -5.36
C THR A 92 -20.53 3.66 -6.16
N ILE A 93 -20.77 4.47 -7.20
CA ILE A 93 -19.70 5.07 -8.04
C ILE A 93 -18.79 6.00 -7.23
N PRO A 94 -19.29 6.91 -6.36
CA PRO A 94 -18.40 7.76 -5.58
C PRO A 94 -17.50 7.00 -4.61
N GLU A 95 -17.93 5.83 -4.12
CA GLU A 95 -17.06 4.94 -3.34
C GLU A 95 -15.96 4.33 -4.21
N MET A 96 -16.29 3.95 -5.45
CA MET A 96 -15.33 3.41 -6.42
C MET A 96 -14.26 4.45 -6.79
N GLU A 97 -14.66 5.68 -7.08
CA GLU A 97 -13.75 6.79 -7.39
C GLU A 97 -12.74 7.02 -6.26
N LYS A 98 -13.22 7.05 -5.01
CA LYS A 98 -12.34 7.17 -3.83
C LYS A 98 -11.34 6.04 -3.72
N VAL A 99 -11.75 4.79 -4.02
CA VAL A 99 -10.83 3.64 -4.01
C VAL A 99 -9.75 3.81 -5.07
N LEU A 100 -10.11 4.29 -6.27
CA LEU A 100 -9.14 4.55 -7.34
C LEU A 100 -8.18 5.69 -7.00
N GLU A 101 -8.64 6.73 -6.28
CA GLU A 101 -7.79 7.81 -5.78
C GLU A 101 -6.76 7.29 -4.77
N GLU A 102 -7.21 6.54 -3.76
CA GLU A 102 -6.34 5.89 -2.77
C GLU A 102 -5.32 4.95 -3.43
N LEU A 103 -5.75 4.24 -4.48
CA LEU A 103 -4.87 3.36 -5.24
C LEU A 103 -3.78 4.12 -6.00
N LYS A 104 -4.09 5.29 -6.57
CA LYS A 104 -3.10 6.14 -7.23
C LYS A 104 -2.07 6.67 -6.24
N VAL A 105 -2.51 7.07 -5.04
CA VAL A 105 -1.61 7.50 -3.95
C VAL A 105 -0.68 6.35 -3.55
N LEU A 106 -1.23 5.14 -3.38
CA LEU A 106 -0.43 3.95 -3.11
C LEU A 106 0.56 3.67 -4.24
N GLU A 107 0.14 3.76 -5.50
CA GLU A 107 1.02 3.51 -6.65
C GLU A 107 2.19 4.51 -6.70
N ALA A 108 1.92 5.81 -6.50
CA ALA A 108 2.96 6.83 -6.45
C ALA A 108 3.98 6.55 -5.34
N HIS A 109 3.52 6.21 -4.14
CA HIS A 109 4.39 5.82 -3.03
C HIS A 109 5.26 4.60 -3.35
N ARG A 110 4.71 3.61 -4.05
CA ARG A 110 5.45 2.42 -4.48
C ARG A 110 6.50 2.75 -5.54
N ASP A 111 6.19 3.65 -6.47
CA ASP A 111 7.11 4.11 -7.50
C ASP A 111 8.29 4.88 -6.90
N GLU A 112 8.04 5.68 -5.86
CA GLU A 112 9.11 6.36 -5.10
C GLU A 112 9.97 5.38 -4.30
N LEU A 113 9.35 4.36 -3.71
CA LEU A 113 10.04 3.34 -2.89
C LEU A 113 10.94 2.39 -3.69
N ILE A 114 10.50 1.96 -4.87
CA ILE A 114 11.12 0.83 -5.61
C ILE A 114 11.59 1.26 -7.01
N GLY A 115 11.05 2.35 -7.56
CA GLY A 115 11.45 2.93 -8.83
C GLY A 115 11.62 1.90 -9.97
N ALA A 116 12.78 1.94 -10.61
CA ALA A 116 13.14 1.13 -11.77
C ALA A 116 13.23 -0.40 -11.53
N ALA A 117 13.18 -0.87 -10.28
CA ALA A 117 13.13 -2.30 -9.95
C ALA A 117 11.70 -2.88 -9.99
N ARG A 118 10.69 -2.04 -10.30
CA ARG A 118 9.29 -2.46 -10.40
C ARG A 118 9.10 -3.42 -11.58
N THR A 119 8.70 -4.64 -11.28
CA THR A 119 8.39 -5.67 -12.29
C THR A 119 6.88 -5.82 -12.50
N ASP A 120 6.06 -5.32 -11.56
CA ASP A 120 4.61 -5.48 -11.51
C ASP A 120 3.87 -4.13 -11.67
N LYS A 121 3.14 -3.96 -12.77
CA LYS A 121 2.24 -2.81 -12.97
C LYS A 121 0.88 -3.11 -12.35
N LEU A 122 0.40 -2.21 -11.48
CA LEU A 122 -0.93 -2.32 -10.90
C LEU A 122 -1.92 -1.78 -11.92
N LEU A 123 -2.85 -2.62 -12.36
CA LEU A 123 -3.89 -2.24 -13.29
C LEU A 123 -5.21 -2.23 -12.53
N ALA A 124 -5.85 -1.07 -12.49
CA ALA A 124 -7.18 -0.91 -11.92
C ALA A 124 -8.13 -0.33 -12.95
N LEU A 125 -9.35 -0.85 -12.95
CA LEU A 125 -10.46 -0.43 -13.77
C LEU A 125 -11.63 -0.18 -12.82
N GLY A 126 -12.33 0.93 -13.01
CA GLY A 126 -13.60 1.25 -12.34
C GLY A 126 -14.69 1.43 -13.38
#